data_AF-A0A7M7T4E8-F1
#
_entry.id   AF-A0A7M7T4E8-F1
#
_cell.length_a   1.000
_cell.length_b   1.000
_cell.length_c   1.000
_cell.angle_alpha   90.00
_cell.angle_beta   90.00
_cell.angle_gamma   90.00
#
_symmetry.space_group_name_H-M   'P 1'
#
loop_
_entity.id
_entity.type
_entity.pdbx_description
1 polymer ?
#
loop_
_entity_poly.entity_id
_entity_poly.type
_entity_poly.pdbx_seq_one_letter_code
_entity_poly.pdbx_strand_id
1 'polypeptide(L)'
;METGALSPPVDASLRLPTSVLELFVLVWVVGLFLKIFQATQYLTSLTRLDLSDNEISAIPGDLLQSQPRLGVFYITNNKLDSIPKTLFNKTPSLNQLFMQRNRITTIEPGTVFPTNKTMSIHASGNPFSCTCDLSWFVGWLRSGNVEIIHPDDTLCSLSSIEDMVQSPILSFHPDQYCGINILIITGVSFSVVLVAILSLVAYRKRWWLNYKLFLLKLAIFGYEEINQDFDAEDYEYQLNLMYDEDDQEWVDQIMKPVLQERFPHLQKVAFGDDNLNIEMFYIPALHYVVENSFKTVLLISNNSVDEAWFMTKLRIALEHLNDTRLDKVILVFLEDIQDDDLPYLVRLFMSKNKPYMLWTEDEDGQELFWAQFEKSMRANRVINSVIPV
;
A
#
# COMPACT_ATOMS: atom_id res chain seq x y z
N MET A 1 93.62 8.05 29.66
CA MET A 1 93.02 9.39 29.81
C MET A 1 92.11 9.60 28.61
N GLU A 2 90.88 9.09 28.68
CA GLU A 2 89.77 9.60 27.87
C GLU A 2 88.59 9.67 28.83
N THR A 3 88.35 10.89 29.30
CA THR A 3 87.28 11.21 30.23
C THR A 3 85.98 11.23 29.47
N GLY A 4 85.06 10.36 29.85
CA GLY A 4 83.67 10.42 29.42
C GLY A 4 83.01 11.73 29.82
N ALA A 5 82.18 12.25 28.92
CA ALA A 5 81.10 13.16 29.25
C ALA A 5 79.80 12.50 28.79
N LEU A 6 79.13 11.93 29.78
CA LEU A 6 77.80 11.34 29.73
C LEU A 6 76.82 12.43 29.29
N SER A 7 76.32 12.40 28.06
CA SER A 7 75.11 13.14 27.69
C SER A 7 73.90 12.36 28.24
N PRO A 8 73.02 12.97 29.06
CA PRO A 8 71.81 12.29 29.48
C PRO A 8 70.88 12.15 28.26
N PRO A 9 70.09 11.06 28.15
CA PRO A 9 68.99 11.06 27.20
C PRO A 9 68.01 12.15 27.65
N VAL A 10 67.76 13.13 26.79
CA VAL A 10 66.70 14.12 27.03
C VAL A 10 65.37 13.40 26.85
N ASP A 11 64.89 12.76 27.92
CA ASP A 11 63.52 12.25 28.01
C ASP A 11 62.59 13.47 27.95
N ALA A 12 62.03 13.74 26.77
CA ALA A 12 61.05 14.79 26.57
C ALA A 12 59.69 14.33 27.12
N SER A 13 59.50 14.49 28.43
CA SER A 13 58.22 14.27 29.12
C SER A 13 57.51 15.59 29.36
N LEU A 14 56.23 15.67 28.98
CA LEU A 14 55.35 16.81 29.27
C LEU A 14 54.26 16.39 30.25
N ARG A 15 54.19 17.05 31.41
CA ARG A 15 53.12 16.91 32.42
C ARG A 15 52.50 18.28 32.70
N LEU A 16 51.18 18.35 32.71
CA LEU A 16 50.44 19.59 32.97
C LEU A 16 50.06 19.71 34.46
N PRO A 17 50.12 20.91 35.07
CA PRO A 17 49.77 21.12 36.48
C PRO A 17 48.25 21.09 36.73
N THR A 18 47.84 20.56 37.89
CA THR A 18 46.47 20.12 38.19
C THR A 18 45.61 21.07 39.03
N SER A 19 45.95 22.37 39.18
CA SER A 19 45.10 23.26 40.00
C SER A 19 45.35 24.75 39.81
N VAL A 20 44.35 25.48 39.28
CA VAL A 20 44.03 26.85 39.70
C VAL A 20 42.51 26.94 39.85
N LEU A 21 42.09 27.40 41.04
CA LEU A 21 40.73 27.37 41.59
C LEU A 21 39.63 27.99 40.71
N GLU A 22 38.46 27.36 40.80
CA GLU A 22 37.07 27.85 40.72
C GLU A 22 36.83 29.28 40.17
N LEU A 23 36.24 29.39 38.96
CA LEU A 23 35.05 30.23 38.64
C LEU A 23 34.68 30.37 37.15
N PHE A 24 35.41 29.79 36.18
CA PHE A 24 35.11 30.01 34.74
C PHE A 24 35.26 28.74 33.88
N VAL A 25 34.30 27.80 34.00
CA VAL A 25 34.40 26.43 33.45
C VAL A 25 34.28 26.34 31.92
N LEU A 26 33.69 27.31 31.20
CA LEU A 26 33.49 27.19 29.74
C LEU A 26 34.62 27.80 28.87
N VAL A 27 35.35 28.81 29.37
CA VAL A 27 36.34 29.55 28.56
C VAL A 27 37.74 28.93 28.65
N TRP A 28 38.08 28.26 29.76
CA TRP A 28 39.39 27.66 29.96
C TRP A 28 39.58 26.29 29.33
N VAL A 29 38.53 25.46 29.23
CA VAL A 29 38.65 24.11 28.64
C VAL A 29 39.03 24.22 27.16
N VAL A 30 38.38 25.11 26.40
CA VAL A 30 38.71 25.35 24.98
C VAL A 30 40.06 26.06 24.82
N GLY A 31 40.37 27.04 25.67
CA GLY A 31 41.62 27.80 25.61
C GLY A 31 42.88 27.01 26.00
N LEU A 32 42.77 26.13 27.00
CA LEU A 32 43.83 25.20 27.39
C LEU A 32 44.04 24.15 26.30
N PHE A 33 42.96 23.60 25.73
CA PHE A 33 43.06 22.63 24.64
C PHE A 33 43.67 23.22 23.38
N LEU A 34 43.33 24.46 23.01
CA LEU A 34 43.98 25.16 21.89
C LEU A 34 45.48 25.34 22.13
N LYS A 35 45.87 25.68 23.37
CA LYS A 35 47.29 25.82 23.75
C LYS A 35 48.02 24.48 23.75
N ILE A 36 47.38 23.40 24.20
CA ILE A 36 47.92 22.04 24.14
C ILE A 36 48.08 21.61 22.68
N PHE A 37 47.06 21.81 21.85
CA PHE A 37 47.11 21.48 20.42
C PHE A 37 48.23 22.25 19.71
N GLN A 38 48.34 23.56 19.95
CA GLN A 38 49.45 24.35 19.40
C GLN A 38 50.81 23.89 19.93
N ALA A 39 50.95 23.63 21.24
CA ALA A 39 52.23 23.21 21.82
C ALA A 39 52.66 21.83 21.32
N THR A 40 51.73 20.88 21.24
CA THR A 40 52.01 19.50 20.79
C THR A 40 52.43 19.47 19.32
N GLN A 41 51.91 20.35 18.45
CA GLN A 41 52.33 20.42 17.04
C GLN A 41 53.83 20.68 16.84
N TYR A 42 54.50 21.37 17.77
CA TYR A 42 55.93 21.69 17.68
C TYR A 42 56.83 20.68 18.42
N LEU A 43 56.26 19.75 19.19
CA LEU A 43 56.98 18.80 20.04
C LEU A 43 57.13 17.42 19.39
N THR A 44 57.83 17.36 18.25
CA THR A 44 58.01 16.12 17.46
C THR A 44 58.85 15.04 18.13
N SER A 45 59.62 15.41 19.17
CA SER A 45 60.47 14.49 19.94
C SER A 45 59.85 14.02 21.25
N LEU A 46 58.57 14.33 21.51
CA LEU A 46 57.88 13.96 22.73
C LEU A 46 57.80 12.43 22.87
N THR A 47 58.27 11.90 24.00
CA THR A 47 58.24 10.46 24.30
C THR A 47 57.18 10.10 25.33
N ARG A 48 56.83 11.03 26.21
CA ARG A 48 55.79 10.86 27.22
C ARG A 48 54.88 12.08 27.31
N LEU A 49 53.57 11.85 27.28
CA LEU A 49 52.56 12.88 27.45
C LEU A 49 51.63 12.50 28.59
N ASP A 50 51.53 13.36 29.60
CA ASP A 50 50.66 13.18 30.76
C ASP A 50 49.62 14.30 30.87
N LEU A 51 48.37 13.92 30.62
CA LEU A 51 47.15 14.73 30.74
C LEU A 51 46.26 14.22 31.89
N SER A 52 46.80 13.44 32.83
CA SER A 52 46.03 12.87 33.93
C SER A 52 45.50 13.93 34.89
N ASP A 53 44.43 13.58 35.63
CA ASP A 53 43.86 14.40 36.71
C ASP A 53 43.40 15.79 36.23
N ASN A 54 42.79 15.82 35.04
CA ASN A 54 42.15 17.00 34.47
C ASN A 54 40.64 16.77 34.32
N GLU A 55 39.91 17.80 33.90
CA GLU A 55 38.47 17.70 33.63
C GLU A 55 38.16 17.52 32.14
N ILE A 56 39.02 16.82 31.39
CA ILE A 56 38.88 16.69 29.94
C ILE A 56 37.68 15.79 29.63
N SER A 57 36.71 16.31 28.89
CA SER A 57 35.53 15.56 28.42
C SER A 57 35.68 14.97 27.02
N ALA A 58 36.52 15.57 26.17
CA ALA A 58 36.78 15.09 24.82
C ALA A 58 38.22 15.40 24.39
N ILE A 59 38.80 14.51 23.59
CA ILE A 59 40.09 14.69 22.92
C ILE A 59 39.81 14.84 21.41
N PRO A 60 40.42 15.79 20.70
CA PRO A 60 40.30 15.89 19.26
C PRO A 60 41.17 14.82 18.60
N GLY A 61 40.65 14.23 17.53
CA GLY A 61 41.29 13.09 16.87
C GLY A 61 42.61 13.40 16.15
N ASP A 62 43.01 14.66 16.09
CA ASP A 62 44.25 15.15 15.50
C ASP A 62 45.33 15.53 16.54
N LEU A 63 45.04 15.41 17.84
CA LEU A 63 45.94 15.80 18.92
C LEU A 63 47.33 15.15 18.81
N LEU A 64 47.36 13.85 18.48
CA LEU A 64 48.60 13.06 18.46
C LEU A 64 49.21 12.88 17.05
N GLN A 65 48.79 13.69 16.07
CA GLN A 65 49.21 13.49 14.67
C GLN A 65 50.69 13.84 14.41
N SER A 66 51.28 14.68 15.25
CA SER A 66 52.65 15.19 15.10
C SER A 66 53.66 14.55 16.06
N GLN A 67 53.31 13.45 16.73
CA GLN A 67 54.11 12.82 17.79
C GLN A 67 54.50 11.37 17.43
N PRO A 68 55.36 11.17 16.40
CA PRO A 68 55.74 9.83 15.95
C PRO A 68 56.58 9.05 16.98
N ARG A 69 57.21 9.76 17.93
CA ARG A 69 58.08 9.19 18.98
C ARG A 69 57.38 8.96 20.32
N LEU A 70 56.09 9.27 20.43
CA LEU A 70 55.35 9.11 21.67
C LEU A 70 55.29 7.62 22.03
N GLY A 71 55.80 7.27 23.22
CA GLY A 71 55.79 5.92 23.76
C GLY A 71 54.72 5.71 24.83
N VAL A 72 54.55 6.71 25.71
CA VAL A 72 53.63 6.62 26.86
C VAL A 72 52.64 7.77 26.83
N PHE A 73 51.34 7.43 26.95
CA PHE A 73 50.27 8.41 27.03
C PHE A 73 49.40 8.18 28.26
N TYR A 74 49.28 9.20 29.11
CA TYR A 74 48.42 9.18 30.28
C TYR A 74 47.26 10.15 30.10
N ILE A 75 46.04 9.62 30.22
CA ILE A 75 44.76 10.35 30.24
C ILE A 75 43.91 9.90 31.43
N THR A 76 44.58 9.45 32.49
CA THR A 76 43.99 8.90 33.71
C THR A 76 43.10 9.94 34.41
N ASN A 77 42.01 9.51 35.05
CA ASN A 77 41.19 10.36 35.93
C ASN A 77 40.71 11.64 35.22
N ASN A 78 40.01 11.46 34.10
CA ASN A 78 39.37 12.52 33.32
C ASN A 78 37.87 12.21 33.16
N LYS A 79 37.16 12.95 32.30
CA LYS A 79 35.72 12.80 32.05
C LYS A 79 35.44 12.34 30.61
N LEU A 80 36.36 11.58 30.00
CA LEU A 80 36.25 11.17 28.60
C LEU A 80 35.12 10.16 28.40
N ASP A 81 34.23 10.44 27.45
CA ASP A 81 33.14 9.53 27.09
C ASP A 81 33.52 8.57 25.93
N SER A 82 34.45 8.98 25.08
CA SER A 82 34.95 8.19 23.94
C SER A 82 36.37 8.54 23.55
N ILE A 83 37.01 7.66 22.78
CA ILE A 83 38.31 7.92 22.14
C ILE A 83 38.09 8.08 20.64
N PRO A 84 38.53 9.18 20.01
CA PRO A 84 38.39 9.36 18.57
C PRO A 84 39.17 8.30 17.79
N LYS A 85 38.53 7.74 16.76
CA LYS A 85 39.13 6.70 15.90
C LYS A 85 40.48 7.07 15.27
N THR A 86 40.74 8.36 15.04
CA THR A 86 41.96 8.84 14.37
C THR A 86 43.09 9.17 15.34
N LEU A 87 42.85 9.14 16.65
CA LEU A 87 43.76 9.67 17.65
C LEU A 87 45.17 9.05 17.56
N PHE A 88 45.25 7.73 17.36
CA PHE A 88 46.52 6.99 17.38
C PHE A 88 47.15 6.75 16.01
N ASN A 89 46.55 7.25 14.92
CA ASN A 89 46.95 6.94 13.53
C ASN A 89 48.42 7.26 13.19
N LYS A 90 49.03 8.24 13.86
CA LYS A 90 50.43 8.66 13.61
C LYS A 90 51.34 8.48 14.82
N THR A 91 50.99 7.53 15.70
CA THR A 91 51.77 7.20 16.91
C THR A 91 52.37 5.79 16.86
N PRO A 92 53.24 5.45 15.87
CA PRO A 92 53.76 4.09 15.71
C PRO A 92 54.65 3.61 16.86
N SER A 93 55.14 4.53 17.70
CA SER A 93 56.01 4.22 18.84
C SER A 93 55.25 3.98 20.15
N LEU A 94 53.94 4.25 20.17
CA LEU A 94 53.14 4.20 21.40
C LEU A 94 52.99 2.75 21.86
N ASN A 95 53.40 2.49 23.09
CA ASN A 95 53.39 1.16 23.68
C ASN A 95 52.77 1.12 25.09
N GLN A 96 52.44 2.27 25.68
CA GLN A 96 51.76 2.33 26.98
C GLN A 96 50.64 3.35 26.96
N LEU A 97 49.43 2.92 27.30
CA LEU A 97 48.23 3.76 27.38
C LEU A 97 47.55 3.61 28.74
N PHE A 98 47.46 4.71 29.47
CA PHE A 98 46.77 4.77 30.77
C PHE A 98 45.51 5.62 30.63
N MET A 99 44.35 4.98 30.69
CA MET A 99 43.04 5.58 30.47
C MET A 99 42.02 5.23 31.56
N GLN A 100 42.50 4.71 32.70
CA GLN A 100 41.67 4.34 33.83
C GLN A 100 40.95 5.55 34.46
N ARG A 101 39.80 5.27 35.10
CA ARG A 101 38.94 6.28 35.74
C ARG A 101 38.47 7.37 34.76
N ASN A 102 37.84 6.95 33.67
CA ASN A 102 37.13 7.81 32.73
C ASN A 102 35.66 7.34 32.59
N ARG A 103 34.92 7.85 31.62
CA ARG A 103 33.51 7.53 31.35
C ARG A 103 33.33 6.77 30.04
N ILE A 104 34.38 6.07 29.60
CA ILE A 104 34.40 5.43 28.30
C ILE A 104 33.50 4.20 28.32
N THR A 105 32.46 4.24 27.48
CA THR A 105 31.48 3.15 27.37
C THR A 105 31.82 2.20 26.22
N THR A 106 32.34 2.70 25.12
CA THR A 106 32.77 1.88 23.99
C THR A 106 33.94 2.53 23.24
N ILE A 107 34.65 1.73 22.44
CA ILE A 107 35.64 2.23 21.48
C ILE A 107 35.07 1.99 20.08
N GLU A 108 35.07 3.03 19.24
CA GLU A 108 34.47 2.96 17.92
C GLU A 108 35.19 1.95 17.01
N PRO A 109 34.45 1.07 16.29
CA PRO A 109 35.02 0.21 15.26
C PRO A 109 35.83 1.02 14.24
N GLY A 110 37.02 0.54 13.91
CA GLY A 110 37.95 1.22 13.01
C GLY A 110 38.92 2.18 13.70
N THR A 111 38.92 2.26 15.04
CA THR A 111 40.03 2.84 15.80
C THR A 111 41.28 1.98 15.62
N VAL A 112 42.35 2.57 15.10
CA VAL A 112 43.60 1.84 14.80
C VAL A 112 44.62 2.08 15.91
N PHE A 113 44.85 1.05 16.74
CA PHE A 113 45.94 1.05 17.69
C PHE A 113 47.26 0.68 17.01
N PRO A 114 48.41 1.15 17.53
CA PRO A 114 49.72 0.73 17.03
C PRO A 114 49.92 -0.78 17.23
N THR A 115 50.25 -1.51 16.16
CA THR A 115 50.38 -2.98 16.19
C THR A 115 51.82 -3.49 16.10
N ASN A 116 52.79 -2.60 15.90
CA ASN A 116 54.18 -2.96 15.60
C ASN A 116 55.00 -3.41 16.84
N LYS A 117 54.45 -3.26 18.05
CA LYS A 117 55.11 -3.58 19.33
C LYS A 117 54.08 -4.09 20.34
N THR A 118 54.57 -4.74 21.39
CA THR A 118 53.76 -5.09 22.56
C THR A 118 53.27 -3.82 23.25
N MET A 119 51.95 -3.71 23.42
CA MET A 119 51.30 -2.54 24.03
C MET A 119 50.72 -2.89 25.40
N SER A 120 51.00 -2.10 26.42
CA SER A 120 50.39 -2.23 27.74
C SER A 120 49.26 -1.20 27.91
N ILE A 121 48.07 -1.63 28.30
CA ILE A 121 46.90 -0.77 28.45
C ILE A 121 46.28 -0.90 29.84
N HIS A 122 46.00 0.23 30.48
CA HIS A 122 45.26 0.29 31.74
C HIS A 122 43.92 1.00 31.52
N ALA A 123 42.81 0.27 31.65
CA ALA A 123 41.47 0.76 31.33
C ALA A 123 40.45 0.60 32.48
N SER A 124 40.91 0.24 33.69
CA SER A 124 40.04 0.02 34.85
C SER A 124 39.20 1.25 35.23
N GLY A 125 38.06 1.04 35.87
CA GLY A 125 37.18 2.13 36.30
C GLY A 125 36.55 2.93 35.15
N ASN A 126 36.35 2.32 33.99
CA ASN A 126 35.53 2.83 32.89
C ASN A 126 34.24 2.00 32.77
N PRO A 127 33.09 2.62 32.45
CA PRO A 127 31.81 1.93 32.31
C PRO A 127 31.65 1.23 30.95
N PHE A 128 32.55 0.29 30.60
CA PHE A 128 32.49 -0.42 29.33
C PHE A 128 31.18 -1.19 29.12
N SER A 129 30.48 -0.89 28.03
CA SER A 129 29.25 -1.58 27.62
C SER A 129 29.64 -2.83 26.83
N CYS A 130 29.66 -3.98 27.48
CA CYS A 130 30.00 -5.28 26.89
C CYS A 130 28.85 -5.81 26.04
N THR A 131 28.68 -5.17 24.88
CA THR A 131 27.73 -5.49 23.82
C THR A 131 28.49 -5.81 22.53
N CYS A 132 27.76 -6.10 21.46
CA CYS A 132 28.36 -6.40 20.16
C CYS A 132 29.14 -5.24 19.55
N ASP A 133 28.89 -4.00 19.96
CA ASP A 133 29.65 -2.83 19.50
C ASP A 133 31.10 -2.84 20.02
N LEU A 134 31.33 -3.41 21.21
CA LEU A 134 32.66 -3.53 21.84
C LEU A 134 33.41 -4.81 21.41
N SER A 135 32.77 -5.69 20.65
CA SER A 135 33.31 -7.01 20.26
C SER A 135 34.71 -6.94 19.64
N TRP A 136 34.93 -5.98 18.74
CA TRP A 136 36.22 -5.81 18.06
C TRP A 136 37.33 -5.40 19.04
N PHE A 137 37.01 -4.56 20.03
CA PHE A 137 37.98 -4.06 21.01
C PHE A 137 38.40 -5.18 21.95
N VAL A 138 37.44 -6.00 22.41
CA VAL A 138 37.75 -7.22 23.20
C VAL A 138 38.55 -8.22 22.37
N GLY A 139 38.24 -8.37 21.08
CA GLY A 139 39.04 -9.17 20.15
C GLY A 139 40.48 -8.66 20.01
N TRP A 140 40.66 -7.34 19.92
CA TRP A 140 41.97 -6.70 19.89
C TRP A 140 42.74 -6.87 21.20
N LEU A 141 42.08 -6.72 22.35
CA LEU A 141 42.67 -6.97 23.67
C LEU A 141 43.17 -8.42 23.84
N ARG A 142 42.50 -9.38 23.21
CA ARG A 142 42.92 -10.79 23.18
C ARG A 142 44.00 -11.08 22.13
N SER A 143 44.24 -10.16 21.19
CA SER A 143 45.35 -10.31 20.26
C SER A 143 46.65 -10.22 21.09
N GLY A 144 47.42 -11.30 21.16
CA GLY A 144 48.51 -11.49 22.13
C GLY A 144 49.68 -10.48 22.10
N ASN A 145 49.52 -9.38 21.37
CA ASN A 145 50.40 -8.22 21.35
C ASN A 145 49.99 -7.14 22.38
N VAL A 146 48.92 -7.36 23.15
CA VAL A 146 48.42 -6.40 24.14
C VAL A 146 48.43 -7.01 25.54
N GLU A 147 49.01 -6.30 26.50
CA GLU A 147 49.02 -6.65 27.92
C GLU A 147 48.06 -5.70 28.68
N ILE A 148 47.01 -6.26 29.29
CA ILE A 148 46.10 -5.46 30.11
C ILE A 148 46.66 -5.37 31.53
N ILE A 149 46.82 -4.14 32.00
CA ILE A 149 47.17 -3.82 33.37
C ILE A 149 45.89 -3.90 34.21
N HIS A 150 45.89 -4.78 35.22
CA HIS A 150 44.72 -5.09 36.07
C HIS A 150 43.48 -5.58 35.28
N PRO A 151 43.56 -6.77 34.66
CA PRO A 151 42.46 -7.33 33.88
C PRO A 151 41.20 -7.58 34.71
N ASP A 152 41.36 -7.99 35.97
CA ASP A 152 40.24 -8.30 36.87
C ASP A 152 39.47 -7.05 37.33
N ASP A 153 40.11 -5.87 37.33
CA ASP A 153 39.51 -4.61 37.74
C ASP A 153 38.83 -3.87 36.56
N THR A 154 38.98 -4.38 35.33
CA THR A 154 38.36 -3.80 34.13
C THR A 154 37.01 -4.47 33.88
N LEU A 155 35.97 -3.96 34.56
CA LEU A 155 34.64 -4.55 34.60
C LEU A 155 33.68 -3.97 33.55
N CYS A 156 32.75 -4.80 33.12
CA CYS A 156 31.61 -4.41 32.29
C CYS A 156 30.55 -3.64 33.10
N SER A 157 29.94 -2.63 32.47
CA SER A 157 28.94 -1.75 33.08
C SER A 157 27.53 -2.34 33.10
N LEU A 158 26.61 -1.64 33.75
CA LEU A 158 25.19 -2.00 33.83
C LEU A 158 24.45 -1.96 32.48
N SER A 159 24.99 -1.26 31.47
CA SER A 159 24.40 -1.22 30.12
C SER A 159 24.79 -2.41 29.25
N SER A 160 25.57 -3.35 29.81
CA SER A 160 25.98 -4.58 29.14
C SER A 160 24.85 -5.62 29.12
N ILE A 161 25.07 -6.72 28.39
CA ILE A 161 24.20 -7.90 28.44
C ILE A 161 24.08 -8.37 29.91
N GLU A 162 22.89 -8.80 30.32
CA GLU A 162 22.54 -9.14 31.72
C GLU A 162 23.57 -10.08 32.38
N ASP A 163 24.01 -11.11 31.66
CA ASP A 163 25.00 -12.09 32.12
C ASP A 163 26.42 -11.51 32.30
N MET A 164 26.72 -10.36 31.69
CA MET A 164 28.05 -9.74 31.67
C MET A 164 28.18 -8.58 32.66
N VAL A 165 27.12 -8.21 33.37
CA VAL A 165 27.15 -7.09 34.32
C VAL A 165 28.18 -7.38 35.43
N GLN A 166 29.11 -6.43 35.66
CA GLN A 166 30.21 -6.56 36.64
C GLN A 166 31.17 -7.74 36.40
N SER A 167 31.14 -8.34 35.21
CA SER A 167 32.15 -9.33 34.81
C SER A 167 33.41 -8.65 34.24
N PRO A 168 34.60 -9.29 34.33
CA PRO A 168 35.79 -8.77 33.66
C PRO A 168 35.60 -8.71 32.14
N ILE A 169 36.09 -7.65 31.49
CA ILE A 169 35.93 -7.41 30.05
C ILE A 169 36.43 -8.58 29.18
N LEU A 170 37.46 -9.29 29.64
CA LEU A 170 38.04 -10.43 28.92
C LEU A 170 37.16 -11.70 28.98
N SER A 171 36.15 -11.75 29.85
CA SER A 171 35.19 -12.87 29.92
C SER A 171 34.11 -12.80 28.85
N PHE A 172 33.92 -11.63 28.21
CA PHE A 172 32.91 -11.42 27.17
C PHE A 172 33.32 -12.09 25.85
N HIS A 173 32.70 -13.21 25.47
CA HIS A 173 32.98 -13.90 24.21
C HIS A 173 31.99 -13.49 23.10
N PRO A 174 32.41 -12.69 22.09
CA PRO A 174 31.50 -12.18 21.07
C PRO A 174 30.86 -13.29 20.23
N ASP A 175 31.54 -14.42 20.02
CA ASP A 175 31.03 -15.53 19.20
C ASP A 175 29.79 -16.19 19.79
N GLN A 176 29.60 -16.11 21.12
CA GLN A 176 28.46 -16.70 21.82
C GLN A 176 27.22 -15.79 21.79
N TYR A 177 27.42 -14.48 21.82
CA TYR A 177 26.33 -13.50 22.00
C TYR A 177 26.01 -12.68 20.74
N CYS A 178 26.98 -12.49 19.84
CA CYS A 178 26.89 -11.60 18.67
C CYS A 178 26.69 -12.35 17.35
N GLY A 179 26.28 -13.62 17.42
CA GLY A 179 25.92 -14.42 16.25
C GLY A 179 24.57 -14.02 15.64
N ILE A 180 24.33 -14.47 14.41
CA ILE A 180 23.02 -14.30 13.76
C ILE A 180 21.99 -15.11 14.54
N ASN A 181 20.94 -14.45 15.04
CA ASN A 181 19.86 -15.12 15.76
C ASN A 181 19.23 -16.21 14.89
N ILE A 182 19.46 -17.47 15.25
CA ILE A 182 18.92 -18.65 14.55
C ILE A 182 17.40 -18.55 14.42
N LEU A 183 16.72 -18.01 15.44
CA LEU A 183 15.29 -17.73 15.44
C LEU A 183 14.85 -16.83 14.27
N ILE A 184 15.64 -15.83 13.90
CA ILE A 184 15.34 -14.93 12.78
C ILE A 184 15.45 -15.70 11.46
N ILE A 185 16.50 -16.50 11.28
CA ILE A 185 16.68 -17.30 10.05
C ILE A 185 15.51 -18.28 9.90
N THR A 186 15.20 -19.05 10.96
CA THR A 186 14.09 -20.00 10.92
C THR A 186 12.74 -19.34 10.70
N GLY A 187 12.52 -18.15 11.28
CA GLY A 187 11.30 -17.37 11.10
C GLY A 187 11.13 -16.86 9.67
N VAL A 188 12.19 -16.34 9.06
CA VAL A 188 12.19 -15.89 7.66
C VAL A 188 11.93 -17.07 6.72
N SER A 189 12.61 -18.20 6.92
CA SER A 189 12.39 -19.41 6.11
C SER A 189 10.95 -19.93 6.22
N PHE A 190 10.37 -19.97 7.42
CA PHE A 190 8.97 -20.41 7.60
C PHE A 190 7.97 -19.45 6.95
N SER A 191 8.23 -18.14 7.05
CA SER A 191 7.38 -17.11 6.44
C SER A 191 7.35 -17.23 4.91
N VAL A 192 8.49 -17.51 4.27
CA VAL A 192 8.58 -17.74 2.83
C VAL A 192 7.76 -18.95 2.40
N VAL A 193 7.86 -20.05 3.15
CA VAL A 193 7.08 -21.28 2.88
C VAL A 193 5.58 -21.03 3.05
N LEU A 194 5.17 -20.31 4.09
CA LEU A 194 3.77 -19.95 4.33
C LEU A 194 3.19 -19.13 3.18
N VAL A 195 3.91 -18.11 2.70
CA VAL A 195 3.47 -17.28 1.57
C VAL A 195 3.33 -18.11 0.29
N ALA A 196 4.25 -19.05 0.04
CA ALA A 196 4.17 -19.94 -1.11
C ALA A 196 2.93 -20.86 -1.05
N ILE A 197 2.62 -21.41 0.13
CA ILE A 197 1.43 -22.24 0.35
C ILE A 197 0.15 -21.41 0.15
N LEU A 198 0.07 -20.22 0.74
CA LEU A 198 -1.09 -19.33 0.59
C LEU A 198 -1.30 -18.92 -0.87
N SER A 199 -0.23 -18.63 -1.60
CA SER A 199 -0.29 -18.30 -3.03
C SER A 199 -0.78 -19.47 -3.87
N LEU A 200 -0.34 -20.70 -3.56
CA LEU A 200 -0.81 -21.91 -4.23
C LEU A 200 -2.30 -22.17 -3.95
N VAL A 201 -2.75 -21.99 -2.71
CA VAL A 201 -4.17 -22.13 -2.34
C VAL A 201 -5.01 -21.07 -3.04
N ALA A 202 -4.55 -19.81 -3.05
CA ALA A 202 -5.22 -18.72 -3.75
C ALA A 202 -5.33 -18.99 -5.26
N TYR A 203 -4.26 -19.53 -5.88
CA TYR A 203 -4.29 -19.92 -7.29
C TYR A 203 -5.29 -21.06 -7.55
N ARG A 204 -5.27 -22.12 -6.73
CA ARG A 204 -6.21 -23.26 -6.84
C ARG A 204 -7.66 -22.83 -6.65
N LYS A 205 -7.92 -21.85 -5.77
CA LYS A 205 -9.27 -21.37 -5.40
C LYS A 205 -9.61 -20.01 -6.02
N ARG A 206 -8.90 -19.60 -7.08
CA ARG A 206 -9.02 -18.26 -7.68
C ARG A 206 -10.46 -17.89 -8.05
N TRP A 207 -11.20 -18.82 -8.66
CA TRP A 207 -12.59 -18.58 -9.06
C TRP A 207 -13.53 -18.41 -7.86
N TRP A 208 -13.35 -19.21 -6.81
CA TRP A 208 -14.13 -19.11 -5.57
C TRP A 208 -13.83 -17.82 -4.82
N LEU A 209 -12.56 -17.41 -4.74
CA LEU A 209 -12.14 -16.14 -4.15
C LEU A 209 -12.69 -14.94 -4.92
N ASN A 210 -12.62 -14.95 -6.25
CA ASN A 210 -13.17 -13.88 -7.09
C ASN A 210 -14.69 -13.75 -6.93
N TYR A 211 -15.41 -14.86 -6.85
CA TYR A 211 -16.85 -14.84 -6.59
C TYR A 211 -17.19 -14.26 -5.21
N LYS A 212 -16.47 -14.65 -4.15
CA LYS A 212 -16.66 -14.10 -2.81
C LYS A 212 -16.26 -12.61 -2.73
N LEU A 213 -15.19 -12.20 -3.40
CA LEU A 213 -14.79 -10.79 -3.52
C LEU A 213 -15.84 -9.97 -4.27
N PHE A 214 -16.45 -10.54 -5.31
CA PHE A 214 -17.57 -9.92 -6.02
C PHE A 214 -18.78 -9.71 -5.09
N LEU A 215 -19.18 -10.74 -4.33
CA LEU A 215 -20.25 -10.62 -3.33
C LEU A 215 -19.93 -9.58 -2.23
N LEU A 216 -18.67 -9.52 -1.80
CA LEU A 216 -18.23 -8.56 -0.77
C LEU A 216 -18.23 -7.13 -1.33
N LYS A 217 -17.84 -6.94 -2.60
CA LYS A 217 -18.00 -5.66 -3.30
C LYS A 217 -19.45 -5.23 -3.37
N LEU A 218 -20.37 -6.15 -3.68
CA LEU A 218 -21.81 -5.88 -3.68
C LEU A 218 -22.31 -5.44 -2.29
N ALA A 219 -21.81 -6.04 -1.22
CA ALA A 219 -22.19 -5.67 0.14
C ALA A 219 -21.65 -4.30 0.60
N ILE A 220 -20.45 -3.89 0.14
CA ILE A 220 -19.82 -2.62 0.55
C ILE A 220 -20.33 -1.43 -0.25
N PHE A 221 -20.40 -1.54 -1.58
CA PHE A 221 -20.73 -0.41 -2.44
C PHE A 221 -22.24 -0.14 -2.56
N GLY A 222 -23.07 -1.05 -2.06
CA GLY A 222 -24.51 -1.02 -2.33
C GLY A 222 -24.79 -1.49 -3.75
N TYR A 223 -25.86 -2.25 -3.90
CA TYR A 223 -26.36 -2.71 -5.19
C TYR A 223 -27.44 -1.74 -5.65
N GLU A 224 -27.25 -1.13 -6.82
CA GLU A 224 -28.35 -0.54 -7.58
C GLU A 224 -28.98 -1.71 -8.33
N GLU A 225 -30.19 -2.13 -7.91
CA GLU A 225 -30.93 -3.18 -8.60
C GLU A 225 -31.11 -2.75 -10.05
N ILE A 226 -30.51 -3.50 -10.97
CA ILE A 226 -30.83 -3.32 -12.38
C ILE A 226 -32.25 -3.84 -12.50
N ASN A 227 -33.24 -2.95 -12.57
CA ASN A 227 -34.65 -3.27 -12.80
C ASN A 227 -34.78 -3.99 -14.16
N GLN A 228 -34.45 -5.26 -14.21
CA GLN A 228 -34.67 -6.12 -15.36
C GLN A 228 -35.77 -7.07 -14.96
N ASP A 229 -36.90 -6.88 -15.61
CA ASP A 229 -38.08 -7.68 -15.36
C ASP A 229 -38.14 -8.79 -16.40
N PHE A 230 -37.99 -10.02 -15.93
CA PHE A 230 -37.97 -11.23 -16.73
C PHE A 230 -39.23 -12.08 -16.54
N ASP A 231 -40.03 -11.78 -15.50
CA ASP A 231 -41.09 -12.66 -15.04
C ASP A 231 -42.44 -12.16 -15.54
N ALA A 232 -42.77 -12.52 -16.79
CA ALA A 232 -44.06 -12.20 -17.41
C ALA A 232 -45.28 -12.78 -16.64
N GLU A 233 -45.07 -13.71 -15.72
CA GLU A 233 -46.12 -14.31 -14.88
C GLU A 233 -46.66 -13.39 -13.78
N ASP A 234 -45.88 -12.37 -13.39
CA ASP A 234 -46.28 -11.40 -12.36
C ASP A 234 -47.34 -10.41 -12.89
N TYR A 235 -47.57 -10.38 -14.20
CA TYR A 235 -48.51 -9.50 -14.87
C TYR A 235 -49.86 -10.19 -15.15
N GLU A 236 -50.93 -9.40 -15.16
CA GLU A 236 -52.26 -9.89 -15.54
C GLU A 236 -52.28 -10.28 -17.02
N TYR A 237 -51.61 -9.50 -17.86
CA TYR A 237 -51.44 -9.75 -19.28
C TYR A 237 -49.95 -9.91 -19.62
N GLN A 238 -49.60 -10.98 -20.32
CA GLN A 238 -48.23 -11.20 -20.80
C GLN A 238 -47.94 -10.35 -22.04
N LEU A 239 -48.98 -10.05 -22.82
CA LEU A 239 -48.91 -9.22 -24.02
C LEU A 239 -50.20 -8.42 -24.15
N ASN A 240 -50.06 -7.15 -24.46
CA ASN A 240 -51.16 -6.28 -24.83
C ASN A 240 -50.95 -5.75 -26.25
N LEU A 241 -51.89 -6.01 -27.13
CA LEU A 241 -51.89 -5.59 -28.52
C LEU A 241 -52.84 -4.41 -28.69
N MET A 242 -52.28 -3.23 -28.94
CA MET A 242 -53.02 -2.02 -29.26
C MET A 242 -52.98 -1.80 -30.76
N TYR A 243 -54.14 -1.73 -31.37
CA TYR A 243 -54.30 -1.48 -32.80
C TYR A 243 -55.57 -0.66 -33.03
N ASP A 244 -55.69 -0.13 -34.24
CA ASP A 244 -56.90 0.54 -34.73
C ASP A 244 -57.95 -0.47 -35.21
N GLU A 245 -59.23 -0.11 -35.22
CA GLU A 245 -60.30 -1.00 -35.68
C GLU A 245 -60.08 -1.50 -37.13
N ASP A 246 -59.50 -0.67 -38.01
CA ASP A 246 -59.21 -1.04 -39.40
C ASP A 246 -58.12 -2.13 -39.51
N ASP A 247 -57.21 -2.22 -38.53
CA ASP A 247 -56.13 -3.21 -38.51
C ASP A 247 -56.55 -4.56 -37.90
N GLN A 248 -57.81 -4.68 -37.46
CA GLN A 248 -58.33 -5.90 -36.82
C GLN A 248 -58.23 -7.14 -37.72
N GLU A 249 -58.46 -6.98 -39.03
CA GLU A 249 -58.38 -8.09 -39.98
C GLU A 249 -56.97 -8.70 -40.02
N TRP A 250 -55.93 -7.87 -40.02
CA TRP A 250 -54.54 -8.32 -39.98
C TRP A 250 -54.23 -9.07 -38.69
N VAL A 251 -54.72 -8.57 -37.55
CA VAL A 251 -54.55 -9.22 -36.24
C VAL A 251 -55.21 -10.59 -36.22
N ASP A 252 -56.42 -10.71 -36.74
CA ASP A 252 -57.17 -11.95 -36.76
C ASP A 252 -56.58 -13.00 -37.70
N GLN A 253 -56.06 -12.58 -38.86
CA GLN A 253 -55.53 -13.49 -39.89
C GLN A 253 -54.07 -13.87 -39.67
N ILE A 254 -53.25 -13.00 -39.07
CA ILE A 254 -51.79 -13.17 -38.98
C ILE A 254 -51.36 -13.28 -37.52
N MET A 255 -51.64 -12.27 -36.70
CA MET A 255 -51.08 -12.20 -35.34
C MET A 255 -51.64 -13.30 -34.42
N LYS A 256 -52.97 -13.46 -34.35
CA LYS A 256 -53.63 -14.47 -33.50
C LYS A 256 -53.19 -15.91 -33.80
N PRO A 257 -53.19 -16.39 -35.06
CA PRO A 257 -52.78 -17.77 -35.35
C PRO A 257 -51.29 -18.00 -35.05
N VAL A 258 -50.41 -17.04 -35.36
CA VAL A 258 -48.98 -17.19 -35.09
C VAL A 258 -48.70 -17.19 -33.58
N LEU A 259 -49.39 -16.37 -32.79
CA LEU A 259 -49.27 -16.41 -31.33
C LEU A 259 -49.69 -17.78 -30.77
N GLN A 260 -50.76 -18.38 -31.28
CA GLN A 260 -51.22 -19.70 -30.84
C GLN A 260 -50.25 -20.83 -31.23
N GLU A 261 -49.65 -20.77 -32.42
CA GLU A 261 -48.75 -21.81 -32.91
C GLU A 261 -47.33 -21.69 -32.33
N ARG A 262 -46.75 -20.49 -32.40
CA ARG A 262 -45.33 -20.24 -32.07
C ARG A 262 -45.10 -19.87 -30.61
N PHE A 263 -46.11 -19.32 -29.93
CA PHE A 263 -46.00 -18.83 -28.55
C PHE A 263 -47.08 -19.42 -27.62
N PRO A 264 -47.16 -20.75 -27.45
CA PRO A 264 -48.21 -21.39 -26.64
C PRO A 264 -48.17 -21.03 -25.13
N HIS A 265 -47.09 -20.40 -24.68
CA HIS A 265 -46.91 -19.92 -23.31
C HIS A 265 -47.54 -18.53 -23.09
N LEU A 266 -47.84 -17.78 -24.16
CA LEU A 266 -48.52 -16.48 -24.10
C LEU A 266 -50.04 -16.68 -24.09
N GLN A 267 -50.58 -17.13 -22.95
CA GLN A 267 -52.01 -17.42 -22.82
C GLN A 267 -52.83 -16.19 -22.43
N LYS A 268 -52.21 -15.22 -21.74
CA LYS A 268 -52.88 -14.01 -21.27
C LYS A 268 -52.57 -12.83 -22.18
N VAL A 269 -53.24 -12.76 -23.33
CA VAL A 269 -53.07 -11.69 -24.32
C VAL A 269 -54.31 -10.80 -24.34
N ALA A 270 -54.12 -9.49 -24.20
CA ALA A 270 -55.16 -8.50 -24.44
C ALA A 270 -55.14 -8.08 -25.91
N PHE A 271 -56.30 -8.12 -26.58
CA PHE A 271 -56.45 -7.73 -27.97
C PHE A 271 -57.33 -6.49 -28.08
N GLY A 272 -56.73 -5.39 -28.53
CA GLY A 272 -57.43 -4.13 -28.79
C GLY A 272 -58.23 -3.68 -27.57
N ASP A 273 -59.48 -3.30 -27.84
CA ASP A 273 -60.38 -2.76 -26.81
C ASP A 273 -61.31 -3.84 -26.23
N ASP A 274 -61.27 -5.08 -26.73
CA ASP A 274 -62.13 -6.21 -26.31
C ASP A 274 -61.89 -6.63 -24.86
N ASN A 275 -60.66 -6.44 -24.36
CA ASN A 275 -60.24 -6.81 -23.02
C ASN A 275 -60.32 -5.67 -22.00
N LEU A 276 -60.81 -4.49 -22.40
CA LEU A 276 -60.96 -3.37 -21.48
C LEU A 276 -62.09 -3.65 -20.49
N ASN A 277 -61.86 -3.31 -19.21
CA ASN A 277 -62.88 -3.49 -18.19
C ASN A 277 -64.07 -2.55 -18.43
N ILE A 278 -65.24 -3.13 -18.71
CA ILE A 278 -66.49 -2.43 -19.04
C ILE A 278 -66.97 -1.54 -17.87
N GLU A 279 -66.54 -1.82 -16.63
CA GLU A 279 -66.90 -1.02 -15.45
C GLU A 279 -66.09 0.28 -15.31
N MET A 280 -65.03 0.46 -16.11
CA MET A 280 -64.18 1.64 -16.08
C MET A 280 -64.46 2.58 -17.27
N PHE A 281 -64.15 3.87 -17.09
CA PHE A 281 -64.07 4.77 -18.23
C PHE A 281 -62.90 4.37 -19.14
N TYR A 282 -63.02 4.68 -20.44
CA TYR A 282 -62.08 4.25 -21.48
C TYR A 282 -60.61 4.55 -21.15
N ILE A 283 -60.28 5.80 -20.80
CA ILE A 283 -58.89 6.21 -20.52
C ILE A 283 -58.30 5.50 -19.28
N PRO A 284 -58.98 5.45 -18.12
CA PRO A 284 -58.54 4.62 -16.99
C PRO A 284 -58.40 3.13 -17.31
N ALA A 285 -59.33 2.55 -18.08
CA ALA A 285 -59.26 1.15 -18.48
C ALA A 285 -58.01 0.87 -19.32
N LEU A 286 -57.71 1.78 -20.26
CA LEU A 286 -56.55 1.69 -21.13
C LEU A 286 -55.24 1.80 -20.34
N HIS A 287 -55.17 2.73 -19.38
CA HIS A 287 -54.02 2.86 -18.48
C HIS A 287 -53.81 1.59 -17.64
N TYR A 288 -54.90 1.04 -17.09
CA TYR A 288 -54.86 -0.19 -16.30
C TYR A 288 -54.28 -1.38 -17.08
N VAL A 289 -54.72 -1.58 -18.33
CA VAL A 289 -54.21 -2.67 -19.17
C VAL A 289 -52.74 -2.44 -19.50
N VAL A 290 -52.31 -1.21 -19.82
CA VAL A 290 -50.89 -0.90 -20.07
C VAL A 290 -50.01 -1.20 -18.87
N GLU A 291 -50.43 -0.80 -17.66
CA GLU A 291 -49.66 -1.00 -16.44
C GLU A 291 -49.54 -2.47 -16.05
N ASN A 292 -50.63 -3.23 -16.21
CA ASN A 292 -50.70 -4.64 -15.86
C ASN A 292 -50.30 -5.59 -17.00
N SER A 293 -49.63 -5.04 -18.02
CA SER A 293 -49.07 -5.81 -19.14
C SER A 293 -47.54 -5.89 -19.04
N PHE A 294 -47.00 -7.10 -19.28
CA PHE A 294 -45.55 -7.30 -19.35
C PHE A 294 -44.95 -6.59 -20.58
N LYS A 295 -45.62 -6.70 -21.74
CA LYS A 295 -45.27 -6.00 -22.98
C LYS A 295 -46.51 -5.41 -23.65
N THR A 296 -46.36 -4.20 -24.18
CA THR A 296 -47.39 -3.53 -24.97
C THR A 296 -46.87 -3.34 -26.39
N VAL A 297 -47.57 -3.93 -27.36
CA VAL A 297 -47.29 -3.82 -28.80
C VAL A 297 -48.28 -2.84 -29.41
N LEU A 298 -47.79 -1.85 -30.14
CA LEU A 298 -48.63 -0.94 -30.92
C LEU A 298 -48.44 -1.22 -32.41
N LEU A 299 -49.53 -1.50 -33.11
CA LEU A 299 -49.55 -1.64 -34.57
C LEU A 299 -49.75 -0.26 -35.20
N ILE A 300 -48.84 0.12 -36.10
CA ILE A 300 -48.85 1.40 -36.81
C ILE A 300 -49.07 1.13 -38.29
N SER A 301 -50.22 1.55 -38.78
CA SER A 301 -50.63 1.61 -40.20
C SER A 301 -50.87 3.06 -40.62
N ASN A 302 -51.01 3.30 -41.93
CA ASN A 302 -51.34 4.64 -42.43
C ASN A 302 -52.69 5.16 -41.85
N ASN A 303 -53.67 4.28 -41.67
CA ASN A 303 -54.97 4.62 -41.07
C ASN A 303 -54.84 4.97 -39.58
N SER A 304 -54.04 4.20 -38.82
CA SER A 304 -53.87 4.41 -37.38
C SER A 304 -53.25 5.77 -37.03
N VAL A 305 -52.38 6.30 -37.90
CA VAL A 305 -51.65 7.56 -37.67
C VAL A 305 -52.58 8.78 -37.70
N ASP A 306 -53.63 8.73 -38.52
CA ASP A 306 -54.62 9.79 -38.63
C ASP A 306 -55.73 9.68 -37.56
N GLU A 307 -55.79 8.56 -36.84
CA GLU A 307 -56.87 8.21 -35.92
C GLU A 307 -56.60 8.73 -34.48
N ALA A 308 -57.57 9.47 -33.93
CA ALA A 308 -57.38 10.20 -32.67
C ALA A 308 -57.30 9.27 -31.44
N TRP A 309 -58.00 8.13 -31.46
CA TRP A 309 -57.98 7.18 -30.36
C TRP A 309 -56.67 6.41 -30.33
N PHE A 310 -56.17 5.98 -31.48
CA PHE A 310 -54.85 5.38 -31.60
C PHE A 310 -53.74 6.31 -31.07
N MET A 311 -53.78 7.60 -31.42
CA MET A 311 -52.84 8.59 -30.89
C MET A 311 -52.92 8.74 -29.36
N THR A 312 -54.10 8.50 -28.77
CA THR A 312 -54.28 8.48 -27.32
C THR A 312 -53.67 7.22 -26.70
N LYS A 313 -53.86 6.04 -27.32
CA LYS A 313 -53.21 4.77 -26.94
C LYS A 313 -51.68 4.89 -26.95
N LEU A 314 -51.13 5.47 -28.03
CA LEU A 314 -49.70 5.73 -28.17
C LEU A 314 -49.16 6.62 -27.06
N ARG A 315 -49.85 7.72 -26.74
CA ARG A 315 -49.43 8.64 -25.68
C ARG A 315 -49.34 7.95 -24.33
N ILE A 316 -50.38 7.19 -23.95
CA ILE A 316 -50.44 6.48 -22.67
C ILE A 316 -49.33 5.43 -22.57
N ALA A 317 -49.09 4.67 -23.64
CA ALA A 317 -48.01 3.68 -23.66
C ALA A 317 -46.62 4.31 -23.51
N LEU A 318 -46.37 5.44 -24.18
CA LEU A 318 -45.09 6.16 -24.10
C LEU A 318 -44.87 6.84 -22.75
N GLU A 319 -45.92 7.38 -22.13
CA GLU A 319 -45.89 7.93 -20.78
C GLU A 319 -45.53 6.84 -19.75
N HIS A 320 -46.20 5.69 -19.82
CA HIS A 320 -45.90 4.54 -18.97
C HIS A 320 -44.46 4.03 -19.12
N LEU A 321 -43.93 4.01 -20.35
CA LEU A 321 -42.54 3.66 -20.59
C LEU A 321 -41.57 4.66 -19.95
N ASN A 322 -41.90 5.94 -19.95
CA ASN A 322 -41.07 6.97 -19.33
C ASN A 322 -41.08 6.87 -17.80
N ASP A 323 -42.22 6.54 -17.21
CA ASP A 323 -42.40 6.35 -15.77
C ASP A 323 -41.66 5.11 -15.26
N THR A 324 -41.84 3.96 -15.93
CA THR A 324 -41.19 2.71 -15.54
C THR A 324 -39.71 2.66 -15.89
N ARG A 325 -39.28 3.43 -16.91
CA ARG A 325 -37.94 3.36 -17.53
C ARG A 325 -37.59 1.95 -18.01
N LEU A 326 -38.59 1.14 -18.31
CA LEU A 326 -38.44 -0.23 -18.81
C LEU A 326 -38.85 -0.30 -20.28
N ASP A 327 -38.16 -1.14 -21.04
CA ASP A 327 -38.43 -1.36 -22.47
C ASP A 327 -39.67 -2.22 -22.70
N LYS A 328 -40.84 -1.74 -22.25
CA LYS A 328 -42.11 -2.44 -22.29
C LYS A 328 -42.89 -2.27 -23.60
N VAL A 329 -42.56 -1.24 -24.38
CA VAL A 329 -43.33 -0.85 -25.57
C VAL A 329 -42.59 -1.24 -26.85
N ILE A 330 -43.30 -1.94 -27.74
CA ILE A 330 -42.80 -2.34 -29.07
C ILE A 330 -43.68 -1.68 -30.13
N LEU A 331 -43.07 -1.01 -31.10
CA LEU A 331 -43.77 -0.46 -32.25
C LEU A 331 -43.62 -1.41 -33.44
N VAL A 332 -44.75 -1.81 -34.03
CA VAL A 332 -44.81 -2.67 -35.21
C VAL A 332 -45.46 -1.87 -36.34
N PHE A 333 -44.72 -1.62 -37.41
CA PHE A 333 -45.22 -0.97 -38.61
C PHE A 333 -45.78 -2.03 -39.55
N LEU A 334 -47.06 -1.93 -39.90
CA LEU A 334 -47.71 -2.83 -40.87
C LEU A 334 -47.37 -2.46 -42.31
N GLU A 335 -47.06 -1.18 -42.54
CA GLU A 335 -46.80 -0.58 -43.83
C GLU A 335 -45.59 0.37 -43.73
N ASP A 336 -44.96 0.68 -44.87
CA ASP A 336 -43.91 1.69 -44.94
C ASP A 336 -44.55 3.09 -45.03
N ILE A 337 -44.47 3.84 -43.93
CA ILE A 337 -45.06 5.18 -43.79
C ILE A 337 -43.97 6.23 -43.97
N GLN A 338 -44.23 7.25 -44.78
CA GLN A 338 -43.28 8.33 -45.00
C GLN A 338 -43.01 9.10 -43.70
N ASP A 339 -41.75 9.48 -43.48
CA ASP A 339 -41.31 10.18 -42.27
C ASP A 339 -42.12 11.47 -41.97
N ASP A 340 -42.62 12.15 -43.00
CA ASP A 340 -43.37 13.40 -42.86
C ASP A 340 -44.79 13.19 -42.35
N ASP A 341 -45.37 12.01 -42.58
CA ASP A 341 -46.70 11.63 -42.12
C ASP A 341 -46.65 11.06 -40.69
N LEU A 342 -45.46 10.66 -40.21
CA LEU A 342 -45.31 10.11 -38.86
C LEU A 342 -45.55 11.15 -37.74
N PRO A 343 -46.33 10.80 -36.71
CA PRO A 343 -46.53 11.67 -35.55
C PRO A 343 -45.21 11.97 -34.83
N TYR A 344 -45.09 13.19 -34.29
CA TYR A 344 -43.90 13.63 -33.57
C TYR A 344 -43.44 12.65 -32.47
N LEU A 345 -44.39 12.08 -31.72
CA LEU A 345 -44.10 11.12 -30.65
C LEU A 345 -43.45 9.83 -31.17
N VAL A 346 -43.90 9.33 -32.33
CA VAL A 346 -43.33 8.14 -32.98
C VAL A 346 -41.90 8.45 -33.46
N ARG A 347 -41.71 9.59 -34.13
CA ARG A 347 -40.38 10.04 -34.60
C ARG A 347 -39.41 10.21 -33.43
N LEU A 348 -39.89 10.78 -32.32
CA LEU A 348 -39.10 10.94 -31.09
C LEU A 348 -38.67 9.57 -30.53
N PHE A 349 -39.58 8.60 -30.50
CA PHE A 349 -39.29 7.24 -30.05
C PHE A 349 -38.25 6.54 -30.95
N MET A 350 -38.40 6.64 -32.27
CA MET A 350 -37.49 6.05 -33.25
C MET A 350 -36.09 6.68 -33.20
N SER A 351 -35.98 7.98 -32.94
CA SER A 351 -34.70 8.72 -32.89
C SER A 351 -33.69 8.18 -31.87
N LYS A 352 -34.15 7.39 -30.89
CA LYS A 352 -33.33 6.86 -29.79
C LYS A 352 -32.81 5.44 -30.03
N ASN A 353 -32.81 4.94 -31.28
CA ASN A 353 -32.35 3.59 -31.66
C ASN A 353 -33.12 2.46 -30.94
N LYS A 354 -34.42 2.65 -30.71
CA LYS A 354 -35.29 1.61 -30.14
C LYS A 354 -35.80 0.66 -31.23
N PRO A 355 -36.06 -0.61 -30.88
CA PRO A 355 -36.52 -1.60 -31.86
C PRO A 355 -37.96 -1.28 -32.29
N TYR A 356 -38.10 -0.69 -33.47
CA TYR A 356 -39.34 -0.82 -34.24
C TYR A 356 -39.19 -2.05 -35.14
N MET A 357 -40.31 -2.71 -35.42
CA MET A 357 -40.35 -3.86 -36.31
C MET A 357 -41.21 -3.49 -37.52
N LEU A 358 -40.71 -3.73 -38.72
CA LEU A 358 -41.48 -3.52 -39.95
C LEU A 358 -41.99 -4.88 -40.43
N TRP A 359 -43.29 -4.96 -40.70
CA TRP A 359 -43.90 -6.11 -41.34
C TRP A 359 -43.59 -6.09 -42.84
N THR A 360 -43.14 -7.22 -43.37
CA THR A 360 -42.82 -7.39 -44.80
C THR A 360 -43.53 -8.61 -45.34
N GLU A 361 -43.98 -8.58 -46.58
CA GLU A 361 -44.60 -9.74 -47.24
C GLU A 361 -43.60 -10.84 -47.62
N ASP A 362 -42.30 -10.51 -47.68
CA ASP A 362 -41.23 -11.45 -47.99
C ASP A 362 -41.10 -12.55 -46.92
N GLU A 363 -41.02 -13.81 -47.34
CA GLU A 363 -40.92 -14.98 -46.44
C GLU A 363 -39.72 -14.88 -45.48
N ASP A 364 -38.54 -14.52 -46.00
CA ASP A 364 -37.33 -14.28 -45.21
C ASP A 364 -37.50 -13.11 -44.22
N GLY A 365 -38.24 -12.08 -44.62
CA GLY A 365 -38.52 -10.90 -43.81
C GLY A 365 -39.49 -11.21 -42.67
N GLN A 366 -40.48 -12.06 -42.91
CA GLN A 366 -41.39 -12.56 -41.88
C GLN A 366 -40.64 -13.40 -40.83
N GLU A 367 -39.75 -14.29 -41.24
CA GLU A 367 -38.93 -15.05 -40.28
C GLU A 367 -38.08 -14.13 -39.41
N LEU A 368 -37.46 -13.10 -40.01
CA LEU A 368 -36.69 -12.10 -39.28
C LEU A 368 -37.56 -11.30 -38.30
N PHE A 369 -38.74 -10.86 -38.73
CA PHE A 369 -39.71 -10.14 -37.90
C PHE A 369 -40.04 -10.95 -36.64
N TRP A 370 -40.42 -12.21 -36.81
CA TRP A 370 -40.79 -13.06 -35.68
C TRP A 370 -39.60 -13.42 -34.77
N ALA A 371 -38.41 -13.59 -35.33
CA ALA A 371 -37.20 -13.80 -34.53
C ALA A 371 -36.86 -12.56 -33.68
N GLN A 372 -37.07 -11.36 -34.23
CA GLN A 372 -36.93 -10.10 -33.49
C GLN A 372 -38.03 -9.96 -32.44
N PHE A 373 -39.28 -10.28 -32.76
CA PHE A 373 -40.41 -10.28 -31.84
C PHE A 373 -40.15 -11.19 -30.64
N GLU A 374 -39.77 -12.45 -30.88
CA GLU A 374 -39.42 -13.41 -29.84
C GLU A 374 -38.29 -12.88 -28.94
N LYS A 375 -37.25 -12.29 -29.54
CA LYS A 375 -36.13 -11.72 -28.78
C LYS A 375 -36.58 -10.56 -27.89
N SER A 376 -37.48 -9.70 -28.37
CA SER A 376 -38.01 -8.56 -27.61
C SER A 376 -38.95 -8.99 -26.49
N MET A 377 -39.68 -10.09 -26.66
CA MET A 377 -40.59 -10.63 -25.64
C MET A 377 -39.87 -11.33 -24.47
N ARG A 378 -38.56 -11.59 -24.53
CA ARG A 378 -37.85 -12.32 -23.46
C ARG A 378 -37.58 -11.53 -22.19
N ALA A 379 -37.47 -10.20 -22.27
CA ALA A 379 -37.09 -9.37 -21.13
C ALA A 379 -37.45 -7.90 -21.32
N ASN A 380 -37.77 -7.23 -20.20
CA ASN A 380 -37.85 -5.78 -20.11
C ASN A 380 -36.54 -5.25 -19.53
N ARG A 381 -35.78 -4.52 -20.35
CA ARG A 381 -34.49 -3.94 -19.93
C ARG A 381 -34.66 -2.48 -19.53
N VAL A 382 -33.83 -2.01 -18.59
CA VAL A 382 -33.76 -0.59 -18.23
C VAL A 382 -33.35 0.25 -19.43
N ILE A 383 -34.10 1.32 -19.68
CA ILE A 383 -33.80 2.33 -20.69
C ILE A 383 -33.12 3.51 -20.00
N ASN A 384 -31.93 3.88 -20.48
CA ASN A 384 -31.16 5.01 -19.96
C ASN A 384 -31.58 6.39 -20.53
N SER A 385 -32.51 6.41 -21.48
CA SER A 385 -32.99 7.64 -22.12
C SER A 385 -34.38 8.02 -21.63
N VAL A 386 -34.47 9.07 -20.82
CA VAL A 386 -35.73 9.77 -20.52
C VAL A 386 -36.29 10.31 -21.83
N ILE A 387 -37.54 10.00 -22.15
CA ILE A 387 -38.25 10.66 -23.24
C ILE A 387 -38.69 12.01 -22.66
N PRO A 388 -38.23 13.16 -23.18
CA PRO A 388 -38.81 14.42 -22.77
C PRO A 388 -40.27 14.42 -23.23
N VAL A 389 -41.18 14.27 -22.27
CA VAL A 389 -42.63 14.39 -22.46
C VAL A 389 -43.00 15.85 -22.69
#